data_AF-A0A1V5TQZ8-F1
#
_entry.id   AF-A0A1V5TQZ8-F1
#
_cell.length_a   1.000
_cell.length_b   1.000
_cell.length_c   1.000
_cell.angle_alpha   90.00
_cell.angle_beta   90.00
_cell.angle_gamma   90.00
#
_symmetry.space_group_name_H-M   'P 1'
#
loop_
_entity.id
_entity.type
_entity.pdbx_description
1 polymer ?
#
loop_
_entity_poly.entity_id
_entity_poly.type
_entity_poly.pdbx_seq_one_letter_code
_entity_poly.pdbx_strand_id
1 'polypeptide(L)'
;MLNILILLNIIISLAISILLVYVAFKFNRKDTYKKISLFIFLIGLEFFIFFLILLLWSLNFIEYAPFDLLFIYSLIIFFQTILLLIIVFYIRKSKKLFYLLSIYLIPALSLFLELSFSNLLLISSFLLIIILFILLISSPAFSNSSRFAIFYASISLFLHSILLFQGEFSPVICVISNSFFLAFFFFFLIDLNKLPLDFFEKKNLKLKHNNYVFDFLRYFVFIIILTNFIFVGVLSIHEGGHFIASKLSPNCGLERIVYEGGLPHTEILCANSDVSTNLVIFGGILLPLLVALLMFFGGGTFMKEISLLIIGFDILISYKDFIDLGFSQNVSTFFSIFGGAIVLLAIGILAKSRTTEEEFIHL
;
A
#
# COMPACT_ATOMS: atom_id res chain seq x y z
N MET A 1 -22.31 23.65 15.73
CA MET A 1 -22.03 22.92 14.47
C MET A 1 -21.80 21.44 14.72
N LEU A 2 -20.96 21.06 15.70
CA LEU A 2 -20.70 19.67 16.11
C LEU A 2 -21.98 18.84 16.34
N ASN A 3 -22.93 19.35 17.13
CA ASN A 3 -24.19 18.64 17.43
C ASN A 3 -25.03 18.34 16.17
N ILE A 4 -25.02 19.22 15.17
CA ILE A 4 -25.75 19.01 13.91
C ILE A 4 -25.10 17.87 13.11
N LEU A 5 -23.77 17.84 13.07
CA LEU A 5 -23.02 16.78 12.37
C LEU A 5 -23.19 15.41 13.05
N ILE A 6 -23.19 15.37 14.39
CA ILE A 6 -23.48 14.16 15.15
C ILE A 6 -24.92 13.70 14.85
N LEU A 7 -25.91 14.60 14.86
CA LEU A 7 -27.30 14.28 14.53
C LEU A 7 -27.44 13.72 13.10
N LEU A 8 -26.76 14.30 12.12
CA LEU A 8 -26.74 13.78 10.74
C LEU A 8 -26.15 12.37 10.68
N ASN A 9 -25.04 12.12 11.39
CA ASN A 9 -24.44 10.79 11.48
C ASN A 9 -25.38 9.77 12.14
N ILE A 10 -26.14 10.17 13.16
CA ILE A 10 -27.17 9.34 13.81
C ILE A 10 -28.21 8.91 12.77
N ILE A 11 -28.76 9.87 12.02
CA ILE A 11 -29.80 9.61 11.01
C ILE A 11 -29.27 8.66 9.93
N ILE A 12 -28.08 8.93 9.39
CA ILE A 12 -27.49 8.13 8.32
C ILE A 12 -27.16 6.71 8.81
N SER A 13 -26.56 6.57 10.00
CA SER A 13 -26.19 5.25 10.56
C SER A 13 -27.43 4.40 10.84
N LEU A 14 -28.49 5.02 11.36
CA LEU A 14 -29.78 4.36 11.55
C LEU A 14 -30.40 3.93 10.21
N ALA A 15 -30.37 4.80 9.20
CA ALA A 15 -30.88 4.50 7.87
C ALA A 15 -30.14 3.30 7.23
N ILE A 16 -28.80 3.27 7.33
CA ILE A 16 -27.98 2.14 6.90
C ILE A 16 -28.41 0.87 7.64
N SER A 17 -28.45 0.90 8.97
CA SER A 17 -28.84 -0.26 9.78
C SER A 17 -30.21 -0.81 9.37
N ILE A 18 -31.25 0.03 9.30
CA ILE A 18 -32.61 -0.38 8.93
C ILE A 18 -32.64 -1.00 7.54
N LEU A 19 -31.99 -0.35 6.55
CA LEU A 19 -31.92 -0.85 5.18
C LEU A 19 -31.27 -2.23 5.13
N LEU A 20 -30.12 -2.40 5.77
CA LEU A 20 -29.35 -3.65 5.77
C LEU A 20 -30.11 -4.79 6.45
N VAL A 21 -30.70 -4.53 7.61
CA VAL A 21 -31.49 -5.52 8.35
C VAL A 21 -32.72 -5.94 7.54
N TYR A 22 -33.48 -4.98 7.01
CA TYR A 22 -34.65 -5.27 6.16
C TYR A 22 -34.27 -6.16 4.97
N VAL A 23 -33.17 -5.82 4.30
CA VAL A 23 -32.70 -6.53 3.13
C VAL A 23 -32.18 -7.92 3.48
N ALA A 24 -31.46 -8.07 4.59
CA ALA A 24 -31.03 -9.36 5.09
C ALA A 24 -32.25 -10.29 5.30
N PHE A 25 -33.31 -9.83 5.96
CA PHE A 25 -34.54 -10.62 6.13
C PHE A 25 -35.20 -11.01 4.80
N LYS A 26 -35.24 -10.08 3.84
CA LYS A 26 -35.79 -10.36 2.50
C LYS A 26 -35.01 -11.47 1.78
N PHE A 27 -33.68 -11.45 1.86
CA PHE A 27 -32.82 -12.45 1.22
C PHE A 27 -32.70 -13.77 1.99
N ASN A 28 -32.88 -13.77 3.32
CA ASN A 28 -32.80 -14.96 4.16
C ASN A 28 -33.86 -16.02 3.79
N ARG A 29 -34.97 -15.59 3.16
CA ARG A 29 -36.03 -16.49 2.66
C ARG A 29 -35.59 -17.35 1.47
N LYS A 30 -34.48 -17.01 0.82
CA LYS A 30 -33.92 -17.77 -0.31
C LYS A 30 -32.68 -18.53 0.16
N ASP A 31 -32.71 -19.86 0.14
CA ASP A 31 -31.61 -20.71 0.63
C ASP A 31 -30.25 -20.36 0.00
N THR A 32 -30.25 -19.98 -1.28
CA THR A 32 -29.05 -19.58 -2.04
C THR A 32 -28.32 -18.38 -1.43
N TYR A 33 -29.04 -17.45 -0.80
CA TYR A 33 -28.48 -16.19 -0.28
C TYR A 33 -28.33 -16.18 1.24
N LYS A 34 -28.69 -17.27 1.93
CA LYS A 34 -28.75 -17.35 3.40
C LYS A 34 -27.44 -16.90 4.07
N LYS A 35 -26.30 -17.35 3.55
CA LYS A 35 -24.98 -16.98 4.07
C LYS A 35 -24.65 -15.50 3.83
N ILE A 36 -24.87 -14.99 2.62
CA ILE A 36 -24.62 -13.58 2.30
C ILE A 36 -25.54 -12.67 3.13
N SER A 37 -26.81 -13.05 3.29
CA SER A 37 -27.78 -12.36 4.13
C SER A 37 -27.32 -12.22 5.58
N LEU A 38 -26.74 -13.27 6.17
CA LEU A 38 -26.17 -13.20 7.53
C LEU A 38 -25.08 -12.12 7.64
N PHE A 39 -24.15 -12.05 6.68
CA PHE A 39 -23.09 -11.03 6.73
C PHE A 39 -23.63 -9.61 6.48
N ILE A 40 -24.64 -9.45 5.62
CA ILE A 40 -25.34 -8.17 5.44
C ILE A 40 -26.01 -7.74 6.75
N PHE A 41 -26.65 -8.67 7.47
CA PHE A 41 -27.24 -8.41 8.77
C PHE A 41 -26.19 -7.97 9.80
N LEU A 42 -25.01 -8.60 9.82
CA LEU A 42 -23.93 -8.23 10.72
C LEU A 42 -23.41 -6.80 10.47
N ILE A 43 -23.28 -6.39 9.20
CA ILE A 43 -22.95 -4.99 8.87
C ILE A 43 -24.07 -4.05 9.36
N GLY A 44 -25.34 -4.46 9.23
CA GLY A 44 -26.47 -3.68 9.78
C GLY A 44 -26.37 -3.50 11.29
N LEU A 45 -26.05 -4.56 12.03
CA LEU A 45 -25.90 -4.55 13.49
C LEU A 45 -24.73 -3.65 13.91
N GLU A 46 -23.63 -3.68 13.19
CA GLU A 46 -22.49 -2.79 13.41
C GLU A 46 -22.86 -1.31 13.30
N PHE A 47 -23.60 -0.90 12.26
CA PHE A 47 -24.10 0.47 12.14
C PHE A 47 -25.15 0.82 13.20
N PHE A 48 -25.89 -0.17 13.71
CA PHE A 48 -26.77 0.02 14.85
C PHE A 48 -26.00 0.32 16.14
N ILE A 49 -24.89 -0.40 16.40
CA ILE A 49 -24.00 -0.10 17.52
C ILE A 49 -23.42 1.30 17.38
N PHE A 50 -22.98 1.68 16.17
CA PHE A 50 -22.46 3.02 15.92
C PHE A 50 -23.51 4.11 16.19
N PHE A 51 -24.75 3.88 15.74
CA PHE A 51 -25.89 4.75 16.04
C PHE A 51 -26.09 4.93 17.56
N LEU A 52 -26.04 3.85 18.34
CA LEU A 52 -26.19 3.93 19.80
C LEU A 52 -25.08 4.76 20.45
N ILE A 53 -23.83 4.58 20.03
CA ILE A 53 -22.68 5.35 20.55
C ILE A 53 -22.85 6.84 20.23
N LEU A 54 -23.19 7.17 18.99
CA LEU A 54 -23.44 8.55 18.57
C LEU A 54 -24.61 9.18 19.35
N LEU A 55 -25.66 8.40 19.64
CA LEU A 55 -26.80 8.84 20.44
C LEU A 55 -26.40 9.13 21.89
N LEU A 56 -25.54 8.31 22.49
CA LEU A 56 -25.00 8.56 23.84
C LEU A 56 -24.20 9.86 23.90
N TRP A 57 -23.38 10.15 22.88
CA TRP A 57 -22.68 11.44 22.77
C TRP A 57 -23.64 12.61 22.55
N SER A 58 -24.64 12.46 21.68
CA SER A 58 -25.64 13.52 21.40
C SER A 58 -26.46 13.91 22.63
N LEU A 59 -26.73 12.94 23.52
CA LEU A 59 -27.45 13.16 24.77
C LEU A 59 -26.55 13.55 25.94
N ASN A 60 -25.24 13.73 25.71
CA ASN A 60 -24.23 14.01 26.73
C ASN A 60 -24.18 12.98 27.88
N PHE A 61 -24.52 11.71 27.62
CA PHE A 61 -24.30 10.63 28.58
C PHE A 61 -22.81 10.27 28.72
N ILE A 62 -22.04 10.52 27.64
CA ILE A 62 -20.58 10.36 27.57
C ILE A 62 -20.03 11.66 26.97
N GLU A 63 -18.89 12.14 27.46
CA GLU A 63 -18.21 13.30 26.89
C GLU A 63 -17.65 12.97 25.50
N TYR A 64 -17.83 13.87 24.54
CA TYR A 64 -17.35 13.68 23.18
C TYR A 64 -15.85 13.95 23.09
N ALA A 65 -15.09 12.98 22.60
CA ALA A 65 -13.67 13.13 22.26
C ALA A 65 -13.41 12.76 20.78
N PRO A 66 -12.72 13.61 19.99
CA PRO A 66 -12.41 13.33 18.58
C PRO A 66 -11.60 12.05 18.36
N PHE A 67 -10.67 11.73 19.27
CA PHE A 67 -9.86 10.51 19.19
C PHE A 67 -10.69 9.24 19.41
N ASP A 68 -11.67 9.29 20.31
CA ASP A 68 -12.58 8.17 20.55
C ASP A 68 -13.47 7.94 19.32
N LEU A 69 -13.95 9.02 18.69
CA LEU A 69 -14.68 8.93 17.42
C LEU A 69 -13.83 8.27 16.33
N LEU A 70 -12.58 8.70 16.17
CA LEU A 70 -11.66 8.11 15.19
C LEU A 70 -11.44 6.62 15.47
N PHE A 71 -11.19 6.24 16.73
CA PHE A 71 -10.95 4.86 17.11
C PHE A 71 -12.19 3.98 16.84
N ILE A 72 -13.37 4.38 17.34
CA ILE A 72 -14.62 3.64 17.14
C ILE A 72 -14.95 3.53 15.66
N TYR A 73 -14.82 4.62 14.90
CA TYR A 73 -15.07 4.63 13.48
C TYR A 73 -14.08 3.73 12.71
N SER A 74 -12.79 3.73 13.09
CA SER A 74 -11.80 2.84 12.47
C SER A 74 -12.12 1.35 12.71
N LEU A 75 -12.62 0.99 13.90
CA LEU A 75 -13.06 -0.38 14.19
C LEU A 75 -14.28 -0.76 13.35
N ILE A 76 -15.23 0.15 13.19
CA ILE A 76 -16.41 -0.09 12.34
C ILE A 76 -15.99 -0.32 10.89
N ILE A 77 -15.14 0.54 10.33
CA ILE A 77 -14.70 0.36 8.95
C ILE A 77 -13.87 -0.93 8.78
N PHE A 78 -13.09 -1.32 9.81
CA PHE A 78 -12.35 -2.58 9.82
C PHE A 78 -13.26 -3.81 9.76
N PHE A 79 -14.23 -3.93 10.69
CA PHE A 79 -15.15 -5.06 10.72
C PHE A 79 -16.05 -5.08 9.48
N GLN A 80 -16.57 -3.92 9.05
CA GLN A 80 -17.28 -3.76 7.78
C GLN A 80 -16.47 -4.32 6.60
N THR A 81 -15.18 -4.02 6.54
CA THR A 81 -14.29 -4.47 5.45
C THR A 81 -14.10 -5.99 5.47
N ILE A 82 -13.93 -6.59 6.65
CA ILE A 82 -13.84 -8.05 6.80
C ILE A 82 -15.15 -8.72 6.35
N LEU A 83 -16.29 -8.18 6.75
CA LEU A 83 -17.60 -8.71 6.35
C LEU A 83 -17.82 -8.60 4.83
N LEU A 84 -17.44 -7.47 4.23
CA LEU A 84 -17.45 -7.31 2.77
C LEU A 84 -16.53 -8.31 2.08
N LEU A 85 -15.30 -8.53 2.58
CA LEU A 85 -14.38 -9.54 2.05
C LEU A 85 -15.02 -10.93 2.06
N ILE A 86 -15.70 -11.31 3.14
CA ILE A 86 -16.40 -12.59 3.25
C ILE A 86 -17.55 -12.69 2.24
N ILE A 87 -18.32 -11.62 2.06
CA ILE A 87 -19.38 -11.54 1.02
C ILE A 87 -18.76 -11.76 -0.37
N VAL A 88 -17.68 -11.03 -0.71
CA VAL A 88 -16.97 -11.19 -1.98
C VAL A 88 -16.41 -12.60 -2.13
N PHE A 89 -15.93 -13.22 -1.05
CA PHE A 89 -15.49 -14.62 -1.05
C PHE A 89 -16.62 -15.58 -1.41
N TYR A 90 -17.83 -15.40 -0.88
CA TYR A 90 -18.97 -16.24 -1.25
C TYR A 90 -19.40 -16.06 -2.71
N ILE A 91 -19.26 -14.85 -3.26
CA ILE A 91 -19.55 -14.56 -4.66
C ILE A 91 -18.50 -15.17 -5.59
N ARG A 92 -17.21 -15.00 -5.27
CA ARG A 92 -16.10 -15.39 -6.16
C ARG A 92 -15.54 -16.79 -5.91
N LYS A 93 -15.79 -17.38 -4.74
CA LYS A 93 -15.27 -18.67 -4.27
C LYS A 93 -13.74 -18.83 -4.37
N SER A 94 -12.99 -17.73 -4.27
CA SER A 94 -11.53 -17.74 -4.36
C SER A 94 -10.88 -17.59 -2.99
N LYS A 95 -10.14 -18.62 -2.55
CA LYS A 95 -9.36 -18.56 -1.30
C LYS A 95 -8.26 -17.49 -1.32
N LYS A 96 -7.81 -17.08 -2.52
CA LYS A 96 -6.76 -16.04 -2.67
C LYS A 96 -7.17 -14.69 -2.08
N LEU A 97 -8.47 -14.42 -1.92
CA LEU A 97 -8.96 -13.18 -1.30
C LEU A 97 -8.51 -13.03 0.15
N PHE A 98 -8.35 -14.12 0.89
CA PHE A 98 -7.90 -14.05 2.28
C PHE A 98 -6.45 -13.60 2.44
N TYR A 99 -5.61 -13.73 1.39
CA TYR A 99 -4.25 -13.18 1.43
C TYR A 99 -4.25 -11.66 1.54
N LEU A 100 -5.32 -10.97 1.07
CA LEU A 100 -5.42 -9.52 1.18
C LEU A 100 -5.55 -9.03 2.63
N LEU A 101 -5.91 -9.91 3.57
CA LEU A 101 -5.90 -9.58 5.00
C LEU A 101 -4.49 -9.29 5.53
N SER A 102 -3.42 -9.68 4.81
CA SER A 102 -2.05 -9.34 5.20
C SER A 102 -1.80 -7.82 5.21
N ILE A 103 -2.62 -7.01 4.53
CA ILE A 103 -2.55 -5.54 4.59
C ILE A 103 -2.72 -5.05 6.04
N TYR A 104 -3.48 -5.77 6.88
CA TYR A 104 -3.66 -5.43 8.29
C TYR A 104 -2.43 -5.72 9.17
N LEU A 105 -1.36 -6.31 8.64
CA LEU A 105 -0.08 -6.37 9.35
C LEU A 105 0.50 -4.98 9.60
N ILE A 106 0.24 -4.00 8.72
CA ILE A 106 0.73 -2.62 8.87
C ILE A 106 0.17 -1.96 10.13
N PRO A 107 -1.16 -1.87 10.34
CA PRO A 107 -1.71 -1.36 11.61
C PRO A 107 -1.37 -2.26 12.80
N ALA A 108 -1.19 -3.57 12.64
CA ALA A 108 -0.73 -4.41 13.76
C ALA A 108 0.69 -4.02 14.22
N LEU A 109 1.60 -3.78 13.27
CA LEU A 109 2.97 -3.33 13.56
C LEU A 109 3.02 -1.92 14.14
N SER A 110 2.07 -1.06 13.77
CA SER A 110 2.02 0.31 14.27
C SER A 110 1.83 0.40 15.78
N LEU A 111 1.20 -0.61 16.40
CA LEU A 111 1.07 -0.70 17.86
C LEU A 111 2.42 -0.81 18.57
N PHE A 112 3.44 -1.39 17.92
CA PHE A 112 4.79 -1.53 18.48
C PHE A 112 5.68 -0.31 18.21
N LEU A 113 5.34 0.50 17.19
CA LEU A 113 6.14 1.63 16.73
C LEU A 113 5.60 2.98 17.19
N GLU A 114 4.61 2.99 18.11
CA GLU A 114 3.94 4.20 18.61
C GLU A 114 3.35 5.08 17.49
N LEU A 115 3.04 4.47 16.34
CA LEU A 115 2.40 5.12 15.20
C LEU A 115 0.87 5.13 15.39
N SER A 116 0.19 6.07 14.73
CA SER A 116 -1.27 6.24 14.87
C SER A 116 -2.09 5.05 14.34
N PHE A 117 -2.34 4.08 15.23
CA PHE A 117 -3.04 2.82 14.94
C PHE A 117 -4.37 3.02 14.21
N SER A 118 -5.26 3.87 14.75
CA SER A 118 -6.60 4.10 14.20
C SER A 118 -6.56 4.64 12.77
N ASN A 119 -5.61 5.54 12.46
CA ASN A 119 -5.44 6.08 11.11
C ASN A 119 -4.97 5.00 10.14
N LEU A 120 -3.94 4.23 10.51
CA LEU A 120 -3.42 3.16 9.67
C LEU A 120 -4.46 2.04 9.46
N LEU A 121 -5.27 1.74 10.48
CA LEU A 121 -6.37 0.78 10.40
C LEU A 121 -7.46 1.24 9.40
N LEU A 122 -7.78 2.54 9.42
CA LEU A 122 -8.77 3.13 8.55
C LEU A 122 -8.27 3.23 7.09
N ILE A 123 -7.01 3.66 6.87
CA ILE A 123 -6.36 3.69 5.56
C ILE A 123 -6.30 2.29 4.94
N SER A 124 -5.80 1.31 5.70
CA SER A 124 -5.70 -0.08 5.24
C SER A 124 -7.07 -0.66 4.87
N SER A 125 -8.11 -0.34 5.65
CA SER A 125 -9.48 -0.80 5.36
C SER A 125 -10.05 -0.20 4.07
N PHE A 126 -9.90 1.10 3.83
CA PHE A 126 -10.36 1.70 2.57
C PHE A 126 -9.56 1.20 1.36
N LEU A 127 -8.24 1.04 1.48
CA LEU A 127 -7.43 0.43 0.43
C LEU A 127 -7.90 -1.00 0.11
N LEU A 128 -8.20 -1.79 1.13
CA LEU A 128 -8.70 -3.15 0.96
C LEU A 128 -10.08 -3.16 0.26
N ILE A 129 -10.99 -2.24 0.60
CA ILE A 129 -12.27 -2.08 -0.10
C ILE A 129 -12.04 -1.78 -1.59
N ILE A 130 -11.12 -0.84 -1.92
CA ILE A 130 -10.78 -0.54 -3.31
C ILE A 130 -10.32 -1.80 -4.04
N ILE A 131 -9.35 -2.53 -3.48
CA ILE A 131 -8.81 -3.75 -4.10
C ILE A 131 -9.91 -4.81 -4.29
N LEU A 132 -10.74 -5.05 -3.26
CA LEU A 132 -11.83 -6.03 -3.32
C LEU A 132 -12.82 -5.74 -4.45
N PHE A 133 -13.17 -4.48 -4.65
CA PHE A 133 -14.16 -4.11 -5.67
C PHE A 133 -13.56 -3.90 -7.06
N ILE A 134 -12.27 -3.58 -7.20
CA ILE A 134 -11.58 -3.72 -8.50
C ILE A 134 -11.61 -5.19 -8.94
N LEU A 135 -11.46 -6.16 -8.03
CA LEU A 135 -11.57 -7.58 -8.39
C LEU A 135 -12.98 -7.96 -8.87
N LEU A 136 -14.03 -7.31 -8.35
CA LEU A 136 -15.42 -7.53 -8.76
C LEU A 136 -15.82 -6.78 -10.03
N ILE A 137 -15.14 -5.69 -10.40
CA ILE A 137 -15.49 -4.87 -11.57
C ILE A 137 -15.47 -5.67 -12.88
N SER A 138 -14.64 -6.71 -12.93
CA SER A 138 -14.53 -7.63 -14.08
C SER A 138 -15.79 -8.45 -14.33
N SER A 139 -16.67 -8.56 -13.33
CA SER A 139 -17.97 -9.22 -13.47
C SER A 139 -19.02 -8.23 -13.99
N PRO A 140 -19.65 -8.47 -15.14
CA PRO A 140 -20.67 -7.56 -15.68
C PRO A 140 -21.87 -7.39 -14.74
N ALA A 141 -22.15 -8.39 -13.90
CA ALA A 141 -23.23 -8.31 -12.90
C ALA A 141 -22.96 -7.30 -11.77
N PHE A 142 -21.68 -6.99 -11.48
CA PHE A 142 -21.27 -6.15 -10.35
C PHE A 142 -20.51 -4.88 -10.78
N SER A 143 -20.48 -4.54 -12.07
CA SER A 143 -19.72 -3.38 -12.56
C SER A 143 -20.15 -2.07 -11.88
N ASN A 144 -21.46 -1.87 -11.66
CA ASN A 144 -21.96 -0.62 -11.09
C ASN A 144 -21.64 -0.52 -9.60
N SER A 145 -22.01 -1.53 -8.82
CA SER A 145 -21.69 -1.59 -7.40
C SER A 145 -20.18 -1.50 -7.13
N SER A 146 -19.36 -2.10 -7.98
CA SER A 146 -17.90 -2.00 -7.88
C SER A 146 -17.38 -0.58 -8.09
N ARG A 147 -17.89 0.14 -9.10
CA ARG A 147 -17.51 1.56 -9.34
C ARG A 147 -17.91 2.45 -8.16
N PHE A 148 -19.11 2.26 -7.62
CA PHE A 148 -19.57 3.02 -6.45
C PHE A 148 -18.77 2.68 -5.18
N ALA A 149 -18.39 1.42 -4.98
CA ALA A 149 -17.54 1.02 -3.86
C ALA A 149 -16.16 1.68 -3.93
N ILE A 150 -15.54 1.65 -5.13
CA ILE A 150 -14.25 2.30 -5.38
C ILE A 150 -14.37 3.80 -5.14
N PHE A 151 -15.43 4.44 -5.65
CA PHE A 151 -15.65 5.86 -5.45
C PHE A 151 -15.83 6.23 -3.97
N TYR A 152 -16.65 5.47 -3.24
CA TYR A 152 -16.84 5.60 -1.79
C TYR A 152 -15.50 5.52 -1.03
N ALA A 153 -14.72 4.48 -1.28
CA ALA A 153 -13.47 4.26 -0.56
C ALA A 153 -12.41 5.29 -0.94
N SER A 154 -12.30 5.69 -2.22
CA SER A 154 -11.38 6.72 -2.68
C SER A 154 -11.68 8.10 -2.09
N ILE A 155 -12.96 8.52 -2.06
CA ILE A 155 -13.35 9.79 -1.44
C ILE A 155 -13.07 9.76 0.07
N SER A 156 -13.43 8.67 0.73
CA SER A 156 -13.24 8.55 2.18
C SER A 156 -11.75 8.57 2.55
N LEU A 157 -10.92 7.87 1.78
CA LEU A 157 -9.47 7.88 1.94
C LEU A 157 -8.87 9.27 1.66
N PHE A 158 -9.32 9.95 0.60
CA PHE A 158 -8.89 11.31 0.28
C PHE A 158 -9.21 12.29 1.42
N LEU A 159 -10.46 12.30 1.89
CA LEU A 159 -10.88 13.15 3.00
C LEU A 159 -10.11 12.85 4.29
N HIS A 160 -9.87 11.57 4.58
CA HIS A 160 -9.08 11.19 5.75
C HIS A 160 -7.63 11.66 5.63
N SER A 161 -7.02 11.53 4.46
CA SER A 161 -5.65 11.99 4.22
C SER A 161 -5.47 13.50 4.42
N ILE A 162 -6.48 14.31 4.10
CA ILE A 162 -6.48 15.76 4.37
C ILE A 162 -6.45 16.02 5.88
N LEU A 163 -7.19 15.25 6.69
CA LEU A 163 -7.25 15.46 8.13
C LEU A 163 -6.02 14.96 8.89
N LEU A 164 -5.22 14.05 8.32
CA LEU A 164 -3.94 13.68 8.93
C LEU A 164 -3.04 14.90 9.16
N PHE A 165 -3.13 15.93 8.31
CA PHE A 165 -2.37 17.17 8.45
C PHE A 165 -2.96 18.15 9.45
N GLN A 166 -4.24 17.99 9.84
CA GLN A 166 -4.94 18.90 10.74
C GLN A 166 -4.93 18.41 12.20
N GLY A 167 -4.56 17.15 12.46
CA GLY A 167 -4.39 16.60 13.81
C GLY A 167 -5.69 16.20 14.53
N GLU A 168 -6.85 16.70 14.09
CA GLU A 168 -8.15 16.38 14.70
C GLU A 168 -9.10 15.69 13.71
N PHE A 169 -9.75 14.61 14.16
CA PHE A 169 -10.73 13.88 13.36
C PHE A 169 -12.10 14.56 13.40
N SER A 170 -12.61 14.93 12.22
CA SER A 170 -13.88 15.66 12.09
C SER A 170 -15.06 14.71 11.81
N PRO A 171 -16.19 14.86 12.52
CA PRO A 171 -17.43 14.12 12.23
C PRO A 171 -17.96 14.30 10.81
N VAL A 172 -17.53 15.36 10.09
CA VAL A 172 -17.87 15.59 8.68
C VAL A 172 -17.44 14.41 7.82
N ILE A 173 -16.27 13.82 8.09
CA ILE A 173 -15.80 12.64 7.33
C ILE A 173 -16.78 11.49 7.49
N CYS A 174 -17.20 11.20 8.73
CA CYS A 174 -18.16 10.13 8.99
C CYS A 174 -19.46 10.36 8.21
N VAL A 175 -19.98 11.61 8.19
CA VAL A 175 -21.22 11.94 7.46
C VAL A 175 -21.05 11.65 5.97
N ILE A 176 -19.98 12.18 5.36
CA ILE A 176 -19.74 12.04 3.93
C ILE A 176 -19.50 10.57 3.56
N SER A 177 -18.62 9.90 4.31
CA SER A 177 -18.27 8.50 4.07
C SER A 177 -19.48 7.59 4.23
N ASN A 178 -20.26 7.72 5.30
CA ASN A 178 -21.46 6.91 5.52
C ASN A 178 -22.55 7.18 4.46
N SER A 179 -22.68 8.42 3.99
CA SER A 179 -23.59 8.75 2.88
C SER A 179 -23.20 8.04 1.59
N PHE A 180 -21.91 8.04 1.24
CA PHE A 180 -21.42 7.31 0.07
C PHE A 180 -21.50 5.80 0.26
N PHE A 181 -21.29 5.29 1.48
CA PHE A 181 -21.48 3.88 1.80
C PHE A 181 -22.93 3.44 1.56
N LEU A 182 -23.91 4.23 2.01
CA LEU A 182 -25.33 3.97 1.78
C LEU A 182 -25.64 3.90 0.27
N ALA A 183 -25.12 4.85 -0.51
CA ALA A 183 -25.28 4.85 -1.96
C ALA A 183 -24.64 3.62 -2.62
N PHE A 184 -23.40 3.28 -2.24
CA PHE A 184 -22.72 2.07 -2.69
C PHE A 184 -23.57 0.83 -2.41
N PHE A 185 -24.06 0.68 -1.18
CA PHE A 185 -24.78 -0.51 -0.78
C PHE A 185 -26.13 -0.63 -1.50
N PHE A 186 -26.82 0.49 -1.75
CA PHE A 186 -28.02 0.50 -2.58
C PHE A 186 -27.78 -0.10 -3.98
N PHE A 187 -26.70 0.30 -4.66
CA PHE A 187 -26.32 -0.28 -5.96
C PHE A 187 -25.87 -1.74 -5.85
N PHE A 188 -25.16 -2.09 -4.77
CA PHE A 188 -24.78 -3.48 -4.50
C PHE A 188 -26.00 -4.40 -4.39
N LEU A 189 -27.08 -3.94 -3.76
CA LEU A 189 -28.32 -4.69 -3.65
C LEU A 189 -29.06 -4.84 -4.99
N ILE A 190 -29.05 -3.80 -5.82
CA ILE A 190 -29.61 -3.88 -7.17
C ILE A 190 -28.87 -4.95 -7.98
N ASP A 191 -27.53 -4.94 -7.92
CA ASP A 191 -26.69 -5.89 -8.65
C ASP A 191 -26.86 -7.33 -8.11
N LEU A 192 -26.97 -7.49 -6.79
CA LEU A 192 -27.19 -8.80 -6.16
C LEU A 192 -28.54 -9.42 -6.56
N ASN A 193 -29.58 -8.62 -6.77
CA ASN A 193 -30.89 -9.10 -7.24
C ASN A 193 -30.89 -9.57 -8.70
N LYS A 194 -29.93 -9.13 -9.52
CA LYS A 194 -29.83 -9.54 -10.94
C LYS A 194 -29.20 -10.92 -11.12
N LEU A 195 -28.59 -11.48 -10.08
CA LEU A 195 -27.92 -12.77 -10.20
C LEU A 195 -28.93 -13.93 -10.33
N PRO A 196 -28.79 -14.79 -11.35
CA PRO A 196 -29.60 -15.99 -11.46
C PRO A 196 -29.28 -16.95 -10.31
N LEU A 197 -30.29 -17.66 -9.79
CA LEU A 197 -30.16 -18.58 -8.65
C LEU A 197 -29.07 -19.64 -8.89
N ASP A 198 -28.97 -20.14 -10.12
CA ASP A 198 -27.98 -21.14 -10.56
C ASP A 198 -26.52 -20.65 -10.53
N PHE A 199 -26.29 -19.33 -10.40
CA PHE A 199 -24.95 -18.74 -10.37
C PHE A 199 -24.12 -19.26 -9.20
N PHE A 200 -24.77 -19.52 -8.06
CA PHE A 200 -24.10 -20.02 -6.85
C PHE A 200 -23.96 -21.55 -6.85
N GLU A 201 -24.74 -22.27 -7.65
CA GLU A 201 -24.70 -23.74 -7.73
C GLU A 201 -23.70 -24.26 -8.75
N LYS A 202 -23.55 -23.56 -9.89
CA LYS A 202 -22.55 -23.94 -10.90
C LYS A 202 -21.14 -23.58 -10.43
N LYS A 203 -20.45 -24.56 -9.81
CA LYS A 203 -19.00 -24.53 -9.48
C LYS A 203 -18.08 -24.13 -10.64
N ASN A 204 -18.57 -24.18 -11.88
CA ASN A 204 -17.78 -24.07 -13.11
C ASN A 204 -17.99 -22.79 -13.92
N LEU A 205 -18.75 -21.80 -13.43
CA LEU A 205 -18.61 -20.44 -13.98
C LEU A 205 -17.27 -19.90 -13.51
N LYS A 206 -16.19 -20.36 -14.15
CA LYS A 206 -14.90 -19.69 -14.15
C LYS A 206 -15.19 -18.29 -14.69
N LEU A 207 -15.52 -17.34 -13.81
CA LEU A 207 -15.29 -15.92 -14.08
C LEU A 207 -13.89 -15.89 -14.66
N LYS A 208 -13.79 -15.62 -15.97
CA LYS A 208 -12.56 -15.69 -16.75
C LYS A 208 -11.48 -15.07 -15.88
N HIS A 209 -10.56 -15.91 -15.38
CA HIS A 209 -9.68 -15.63 -14.25
C HIS A 209 -8.63 -14.59 -14.67
N ASN A 210 -9.08 -13.40 -14.99
CA ASN A 210 -8.21 -12.27 -15.23
C ASN A 210 -7.91 -11.70 -13.83
N ASN A 211 -6.95 -12.36 -13.18
CA ASN A 211 -6.39 -11.96 -11.90
C ASN A 211 -5.44 -10.77 -12.05
N TYR A 212 -5.64 -9.90 -13.04
CA TYR A 212 -4.74 -8.78 -13.35
C TYR A 212 -4.34 -7.96 -12.12
N VAL A 213 -5.24 -7.79 -11.14
CA VAL A 213 -4.94 -7.08 -9.89
C VAL A 213 -4.02 -7.89 -8.96
N PHE A 214 -4.25 -9.20 -8.81
CA PHE A 214 -3.37 -10.06 -8.01
C PHE A 214 -2.02 -10.23 -8.68
N ASP A 215 -2.00 -10.36 -10.01
CA ASP A 215 -0.78 -10.45 -10.80
C ASP A 215 -0.02 -9.12 -10.70
N PHE A 216 -0.70 -7.98 -10.86
CA PHE A 216 -0.16 -6.65 -10.62
C PHE A 216 0.40 -6.49 -9.20
N LEU A 217 -0.35 -6.84 -8.15
CA LEU A 217 0.11 -6.76 -6.76
C LEU A 217 1.35 -7.63 -6.54
N ARG A 218 1.37 -8.86 -7.06
CA ARG A 218 2.51 -9.76 -6.99
C ARG A 218 3.75 -9.12 -7.63
N TYR A 219 3.59 -8.56 -8.83
CA TYR A 219 4.69 -7.89 -9.55
C TYR A 219 5.14 -6.61 -8.87
N PHE A 220 4.21 -5.78 -8.40
CA PHE A 220 4.49 -4.54 -7.70
C PHE A 220 5.28 -4.79 -6.41
N VAL A 221 4.83 -5.73 -5.58
CA VAL A 221 5.53 -6.14 -4.36
C VAL A 221 6.91 -6.70 -4.68
N PHE A 222 7.02 -7.55 -5.70
CA PHE A 222 8.31 -8.09 -6.14
C PHE A 222 9.29 -6.99 -6.57
N ILE A 223 8.85 -6.04 -7.40
CA ILE A 223 9.68 -4.93 -7.88
C ILE A 223 10.13 -4.05 -6.71
N ILE A 224 9.24 -3.73 -5.76
CA ILE A 224 9.60 -2.93 -4.59
C ILE A 224 10.65 -3.65 -3.73
N ILE A 225 10.43 -4.93 -3.42
CA ILE A 225 11.36 -5.71 -2.59
C ILE A 225 12.72 -5.80 -3.29
N LEU A 226 12.72 -6.16 -4.57
CA LEU A 226 13.95 -6.31 -5.35
C LEU A 226 14.72 -4.99 -5.46
N THR A 227 14.03 -3.88 -5.76
CA THR A 227 14.65 -2.56 -5.90
C THR A 227 15.27 -2.09 -4.58
N ASN A 228 14.57 -2.27 -3.45
CA ASN A 228 15.13 -1.92 -2.13
C ASN A 228 16.32 -2.82 -1.75
N PHE A 229 16.24 -4.12 -2.05
CA PHE A 229 17.35 -5.03 -1.80
C PHE A 229 18.60 -4.65 -2.61
N ILE A 230 18.41 -4.30 -3.89
CA ILE A 230 19.50 -3.80 -4.75
C ILE A 230 20.04 -2.49 -4.19
N PHE A 231 19.19 -1.53 -3.82
CA PHE A 231 19.63 -0.25 -3.25
C PHE A 231 20.53 -0.44 -2.02
N VAL A 232 20.08 -1.23 -1.03
CA VAL A 232 20.87 -1.53 0.18
C VAL A 232 22.18 -2.26 -0.17
N GLY A 233 22.13 -3.19 -1.14
CA GLY A 233 23.30 -3.89 -1.64
C GLY A 233 24.32 -2.95 -2.28
N VAL A 234 23.88 -2.03 -3.13
CA VAL A 234 24.72 -1.02 -3.80
C VAL A 234 25.39 -0.13 -2.77
N LEU A 235 24.62 0.41 -1.82
CA LEU A 235 25.16 1.24 -0.75
C LEU A 235 26.24 0.48 0.05
N SER A 236 25.98 -0.79 0.37
CA SER A 236 26.95 -1.62 1.10
C SER A 236 28.24 -1.86 0.31
N ILE A 237 28.14 -2.08 -1.01
CA ILE A 237 29.29 -2.25 -1.90
C ILE A 237 30.05 -0.93 -2.08
N HIS A 238 29.34 0.19 -2.17
CA HIS A 238 29.90 1.53 -2.31
C HIS A 238 30.76 1.89 -1.08
N GLU A 239 30.19 1.77 0.12
CA GLU A 239 30.95 1.95 1.37
C GLU A 239 32.08 0.92 1.51
N GLY A 240 31.85 -0.33 1.10
CA GLY A 240 32.90 -1.34 1.03
C GLY A 240 34.05 -0.97 0.08
N GLY A 241 33.75 -0.24 -0.99
CA GLY A 241 34.72 0.28 -1.95
C GLY A 241 35.64 1.31 -1.34
N HIS A 242 35.10 2.30 -0.61
CA HIS A 242 35.90 3.25 0.16
C HIS A 242 36.83 2.52 1.15
N PHE A 243 36.30 1.54 1.88
CA PHE A 243 37.06 0.76 2.86
C PHE A 243 38.18 -0.08 2.23
N ILE A 244 37.94 -0.72 1.08
CA ILE A 244 38.99 -1.48 0.39
C ILE A 244 40.07 -0.54 -0.14
N ALA A 245 39.68 0.59 -0.73
CA ALA A 245 40.60 1.57 -1.28
C ALA A 245 41.46 2.25 -0.20
N SER A 246 40.92 2.48 0.99
CA SER A 246 41.68 3.02 2.13
C SER A 246 42.76 2.04 2.58
N LYS A 247 42.44 0.74 2.71
CA LYS A 247 43.42 -0.29 3.08
C LYS A 247 44.60 -0.41 2.12
N LEU A 248 44.35 -0.16 0.84
CA LEU A 248 45.39 -0.20 -0.20
C LEU A 248 46.22 1.09 -0.25
N SER A 249 45.82 2.14 0.48
CA SER A 249 46.46 3.44 0.49
C SER A 249 47.42 3.58 1.69
N PRO A 250 48.73 3.80 1.46
CA PRO A 250 49.76 3.74 2.51
C PRO A 250 49.69 4.85 3.58
N ASN A 251 48.76 5.81 3.47
CA ASN A 251 48.65 6.98 4.36
C ASN A 251 47.31 7.06 5.12
N CYS A 252 46.48 6.01 5.09
CA CYS A 252 45.21 5.96 5.82
C CYS A 252 45.34 5.02 7.04
N GLY A 253 44.91 5.48 8.22
CA GLY A 253 45.26 4.84 9.50
C GLY A 253 44.08 4.44 10.40
N LEU A 254 42.91 5.07 10.24
CA LEU A 254 41.68 4.73 10.96
C LEU A 254 40.59 4.51 9.93
N GLU A 255 40.04 3.29 9.91
CA GLU A 255 39.10 2.82 8.90
C GLU A 255 38.04 1.97 9.57
N ARG A 256 36.80 2.47 9.62
CA ARG A 256 35.66 1.69 10.15
C ARG A 256 34.40 2.02 9.38
N ILE A 257 33.57 1.00 9.17
CA ILE A 257 32.19 1.17 8.72
C ILE A 257 31.35 1.34 9.99
N VAL A 258 30.71 2.49 10.13
CA VAL A 258 29.85 2.83 11.27
C VAL A 258 28.40 2.81 10.80
N TYR A 259 27.49 2.36 11.66
CA TYR A 259 26.05 2.44 11.45
C TYR A 259 25.48 3.52 12.37
N GLU A 260 25.48 4.78 11.94
CA GLU A 260 24.81 5.89 12.64
C GLU A 260 23.73 6.50 11.73
N GLY A 261 22.59 6.90 12.31
CA GLY A 261 21.51 7.53 11.53
C GLY A 261 20.73 6.59 10.59
N GLY A 262 20.96 5.28 10.63
CA GLY A 262 20.17 4.27 9.91
C GLY A 262 20.73 3.82 8.55
N LEU A 263 21.87 4.35 8.12
CA LEU A 263 22.60 3.91 6.93
C LEU A 263 24.08 3.65 7.29
N PRO A 264 24.76 2.68 6.67
CA PRO A 264 26.20 2.51 6.85
C PRO A 264 26.95 3.69 6.22
N HIS A 265 27.98 4.18 6.90
CA HIS A 265 28.95 5.12 6.35
C HIS A 265 30.38 4.71 6.75
N THR A 266 31.34 4.95 5.87
CA THR A 266 32.77 4.76 6.16
C THR A 266 33.38 6.00 6.77
N GLU A 267 34.10 5.82 7.89
CA GLU A 267 34.94 6.85 8.49
C GLU A 267 36.39 6.50 8.22
N ILE A 268 37.08 7.37 7.48
CA ILE A 268 38.45 7.17 7.03
C ILE A 268 39.27 8.40 7.40
N LEU A 269 40.36 8.20 8.15
CA LEU A 269 41.34 9.25 8.44
C LEU A 269 42.62 8.97 7.65
N CYS A 270 42.89 9.83 6.65
CA CYS A 270 44.12 9.81 5.86
C CYS A 270 45.00 11.02 6.21
N ALA A 271 46.32 10.80 6.32
CA ALA A 271 47.28 11.87 6.53
C ALA A 271 47.43 12.71 5.24
N ASN A 272 47.21 14.03 5.36
CA ASN A 272 47.18 15.07 4.32
C ASN A 272 47.96 14.78 3.03
N SER A 273 47.33 14.02 2.14
CA SER A 273 47.77 13.89 0.75
C SER A 273 46.53 13.73 -0.12
N ASP A 274 46.22 14.76 -0.92
CA ASP A 274 45.04 14.84 -1.80
C ASP A 274 44.91 13.62 -2.75
N VAL A 275 46.05 12.97 -3.05
CA VAL A 275 46.10 11.75 -3.86
C VAL A 275 45.49 10.54 -3.15
N SER A 276 45.69 10.41 -1.84
CA SER A 276 45.16 9.30 -1.05
C SER A 276 43.65 9.40 -0.84
N THR A 277 43.13 10.61 -0.68
CA THR A 277 41.69 10.87 -0.50
C THR A 277 40.91 10.63 -1.80
N ASN A 278 41.45 11.05 -2.95
CA ASN A 278 40.80 10.80 -4.25
C ASN A 278 40.70 9.30 -4.57
N LEU A 279 41.74 8.52 -4.26
CA LEU A 279 41.74 7.07 -4.50
C LEU A 279 40.68 6.36 -3.67
N VAL A 280 40.49 6.78 -2.41
CA VAL A 280 39.43 6.28 -1.53
C VAL A 280 38.05 6.62 -2.09
N ILE A 281 37.82 7.86 -2.52
CA ILE A 281 36.53 8.29 -3.08
C ILE A 281 36.21 7.49 -4.36
N PHE A 282 37.18 7.36 -5.26
CA PHE A 282 37.01 6.52 -6.46
C PHE A 282 36.76 5.04 -6.13
N GLY A 283 37.27 4.54 -5.00
CA GLY A 283 36.98 3.18 -4.52
C GLY A 283 35.48 2.93 -4.35
N GLY A 284 34.76 3.90 -3.77
CA GLY A 284 33.31 3.80 -3.56
C GLY A 284 32.52 3.82 -4.85
N ILE A 285 32.92 4.64 -5.82
CA ILE A 285 32.25 4.75 -7.13
C ILE A 285 32.59 3.56 -8.05
N LEU A 286 33.88 3.16 -8.12
CA LEU A 286 34.32 2.18 -9.12
C LEU A 286 33.93 0.75 -8.77
N LEU A 287 33.80 0.39 -7.48
CA LEU A 287 33.51 -0.99 -7.09
C LEU A 287 32.07 -1.41 -7.45
N PRO A 288 31.00 -0.65 -7.13
CA PRO A 288 29.65 -0.95 -7.61
C PRO A 288 29.57 -0.93 -9.14
N LEU A 289 30.24 0.01 -9.80
CA LEU A 289 30.30 0.08 -11.25
C LEU A 289 30.94 -1.18 -11.87
N LEU A 290 32.03 -1.68 -11.29
CA LEU A 290 32.67 -2.93 -11.72
C LEU A 290 31.71 -4.11 -11.58
N VAL A 291 31.01 -4.22 -10.45
CA VAL A 291 30.00 -5.26 -10.22
C VAL A 291 28.88 -5.15 -11.26
N ALA A 292 28.39 -3.94 -11.54
CA ALA A 292 27.38 -3.72 -12.57
C ALA A 292 27.85 -4.15 -13.94
N LEU A 293 29.08 -3.81 -14.34
CA LEU A 293 29.64 -4.21 -15.64
C LEU A 293 29.76 -5.73 -15.76
N LEU A 294 30.22 -6.43 -14.71
CA LEU A 294 30.26 -7.89 -14.69
C LEU A 294 28.87 -8.49 -14.85
N MET A 295 27.86 -7.95 -14.18
CA MET A 295 26.47 -8.40 -14.30
C MET A 295 25.88 -8.08 -15.68
N PHE A 296 26.21 -6.93 -16.27
CA PHE A 296 25.71 -6.50 -17.56
C PHE A 296 26.26 -7.36 -18.70
N PHE A 297 27.56 -7.67 -18.70
CA PHE A 297 28.21 -8.45 -19.76
C PHE A 297 28.13 -9.96 -19.54
N GLY A 298 28.26 -10.43 -18.29
CA GLY A 298 28.21 -11.85 -17.96
C GLY A 298 26.81 -12.41 -17.74
N GLY A 299 25.81 -11.54 -17.54
CA GLY A 299 24.46 -11.93 -17.17
C GLY A 299 23.44 -11.96 -18.31
N GLY A 300 22.35 -12.69 -18.08
CA GLY A 300 21.15 -12.68 -18.95
C GLY A 300 20.36 -11.37 -18.88
N THR A 301 19.21 -11.31 -19.56
CA THR A 301 18.31 -10.13 -19.61
C THR A 301 18.00 -9.56 -18.23
N PHE A 302 17.61 -10.42 -17.28
CA PHE A 302 17.31 -10.01 -15.91
C PHE A 302 18.52 -9.41 -15.17
N MET A 303 19.72 -9.97 -15.36
CA MET A 303 20.94 -9.44 -14.72
C MET A 303 21.34 -8.10 -15.31
N LYS A 304 21.08 -7.87 -16.60
CA LYS A 304 21.26 -6.56 -17.25
C LYS A 304 20.34 -5.50 -16.65
N GLU A 305 19.09 -5.84 -16.37
CA GLU A 305 18.15 -4.93 -15.70
C GLU A 305 18.62 -4.57 -14.29
N ILE A 306 19.10 -5.56 -13.51
CA ILE A 306 19.69 -5.32 -12.20
C ILE A 306 20.94 -4.44 -12.30
N SER A 307 21.80 -4.66 -13.30
CA SER A 307 23.01 -3.85 -13.47
C SER A 307 22.70 -2.37 -13.76
N LEU A 308 21.61 -2.07 -14.48
CA LEU A 308 21.15 -0.70 -14.69
C LEU A 308 20.67 -0.05 -13.37
N LEU A 309 20.00 -0.83 -12.50
CA LEU A 309 19.65 -0.36 -11.16
C LEU A 309 20.91 -0.08 -10.32
N ILE A 310 21.92 -0.94 -10.39
CA ILE A 310 23.20 -0.73 -9.68
C ILE A 310 23.86 0.57 -10.14
N ILE A 311 24.00 0.78 -11.46
CA ILE A 311 24.58 2.01 -12.02
C ILE A 311 23.78 3.25 -11.59
N GLY A 312 22.46 3.18 -11.70
CA GLY A 312 21.59 4.31 -11.34
C GLY A 312 21.69 4.68 -9.86
N PHE A 313 21.68 3.68 -8.96
CA PHE A 313 21.81 3.90 -7.52
C PHE A 313 23.21 4.35 -7.12
N ASP A 314 24.26 3.81 -7.73
CA ASP A 314 25.65 4.19 -7.47
C ASP A 314 25.88 5.67 -7.80
N ILE A 315 25.43 6.14 -8.97
CA ILE A 315 25.48 7.56 -9.35
C ILE A 315 24.69 8.43 -8.35
N LEU A 316 23.55 7.93 -7.87
CA LEU A 316 22.69 8.65 -6.92
C LEU A 316 23.38 8.85 -5.56
N ILE A 317 23.97 7.77 -5.02
CA ILE A 317 24.64 7.76 -3.71
C ILE A 317 25.96 8.54 -3.76
N SER A 318 26.67 8.50 -4.89
CA SER A 318 27.95 9.21 -5.13
C SER A 318 27.83 10.75 -5.16
N TYR A 319 26.67 11.33 -4.85
CA TYR A 319 26.46 12.78 -4.86
C TYR A 319 27.51 13.53 -4.02
N LYS A 320 27.74 13.06 -2.80
CA LYS A 320 28.69 13.67 -1.86
C LYS A 320 30.13 13.45 -2.35
N ASP A 321 30.43 12.25 -2.82
CA ASP A 321 31.72 11.91 -3.42
C ASP A 321 32.10 12.82 -4.59
N PHE A 322 31.14 13.17 -5.46
CA PHE A 322 31.41 14.12 -6.54
C PHE A 322 31.78 15.51 -5.99
N ILE A 323 31.10 15.98 -4.94
CA ILE A 323 31.46 17.26 -4.29
C ILE A 323 32.87 17.16 -3.69
N ASP A 324 33.20 16.06 -3.02
CA ASP A 324 34.49 15.83 -2.39
C ASP A 324 35.62 15.68 -3.43
N LEU A 325 35.33 15.20 -4.64
CA LEU A 325 36.23 15.21 -5.81
C LEU A 325 36.39 16.60 -6.46
N GLY A 326 35.73 17.63 -5.94
CA GLY A 326 35.83 19.01 -6.41
C GLY A 326 34.83 19.39 -7.52
N PHE A 327 33.80 18.57 -7.77
CA PHE A 327 32.72 18.96 -8.67
C PHE A 327 31.84 20.03 -8.02
N SER A 328 31.35 20.97 -8.84
CA SER A 328 30.38 21.96 -8.35
C SER A 328 29.04 21.30 -7.98
N GLN A 329 28.34 21.88 -7.02
CA GLN A 329 27.00 21.45 -6.58
C GLN A 329 26.02 21.20 -7.74
N ASN A 330 26.07 22.07 -8.76
CA ASN A 330 25.18 21.97 -9.92
C ASN A 330 25.48 20.72 -10.75
N VAL A 331 26.76 20.38 -10.91
CA VAL A 331 27.18 19.19 -11.66
C VAL A 331 26.87 17.93 -10.87
N SER A 332 27.14 17.89 -9.57
CA SER A 332 26.78 16.76 -8.71
C SER A 332 25.27 16.53 -8.69
N THR A 333 24.47 17.60 -8.63
CA THR A 333 23.00 17.53 -8.68
C THR A 333 22.51 17.01 -10.03
N PHE A 334 23.12 17.44 -11.13
CA PHE A 334 22.81 16.89 -12.46
C PHE A 334 23.05 15.38 -12.52
N PHE A 335 24.18 14.89 -11.99
CA PHE A 335 24.44 13.45 -11.93
C PHE A 335 23.42 12.70 -11.07
N SER A 336 23.02 13.21 -9.91
CA SER A 336 21.98 12.56 -9.10
C SER A 336 20.62 12.51 -9.79
N ILE A 337 20.22 13.58 -10.50
CA ILE A 337 18.98 13.58 -11.31
C ILE A 337 19.09 12.53 -12.42
N PHE A 338 20.25 12.45 -13.09
CA PHE A 338 20.51 11.48 -14.13
C PHE A 338 20.48 10.03 -13.59
N GLY A 339 21.09 9.77 -12.43
CA GLY A 339 21.03 8.49 -11.73
C GLY A 339 19.58 8.11 -11.37
N GLY A 340 18.80 9.06 -10.84
CA GLY A 340 17.37 8.86 -10.57
C GLY A 340 16.57 8.52 -11.84
N ALA A 341 16.85 9.16 -12.96
CA ALA A 341 16.24 8.84 -14.24
C ALA A 341 16.59 7.42 -14.73
N ILE A 342 17.85 6.99 -14.56
CA ILE A 342 18.28 5.63 -14.85
C ILE A 342 17.54 4.62 -13.98
N VAL A 343 17.41 4.87 -12.67
CA VAL A 343 16.66 4.00 -11.74
C VAL A 343 15.21 3.85 -12.19
N LEU A 344 14.52 4.96 -12.49
CA LEU A 344 13.12 4.91 -12.95
C LEU A 344 12.98 4.14 -14.27
N LEU A 345 13.90 4.34 -15.21
CA LEU A 345 13.93 3.62 -16.48
C LEU A 345 14.16 2.12 -16.26
N ALA A 346 15.11 1.75 -15.39
CA ALA A 346 15.41 0.36 -15.08
C ALA A 346 14.22 -0.34 -14.38
N ILE A 347 13.53 0.33 -13.46
CA ILE A 347 12.27 -0.16 -12.87
C ILE A 347 11.21 -0.39 -13.96
N GLY A 348 11.08 0.54 -14.91
CA GLY A 348 10.15 0.41 -16.04
C GLY A 348 10.45 -0.79 -16.94
N ILE A 349 11.72 -1.02 -17.27
CA ILE A 349 12.15 -2.18 -18.06
C ILE A 349 11.89 -3.49 -17.29
N LEU A 350 12.28 -3.53 -16.02
CA LEU A 350 12.07 -4.67 -15.13
C LEU A 350 10.59 -5.04 -15.02
N ALA A 351 9.71 -4.05 -14.88
CA ALA A 351 8.27 -4.25 -14.86
C ALA A 351 7.76 -4.86 -16.17
N LYS A 352 8.20 -4.31 -17.31
CA LYS A 352 7.80 -4.80 -18.64
C LYS A 352 8.27 -6.24 -18.88
N SER A 353 9.54 -6.53 -18.61
CA SER A 353 10.19 -7.84 -18.78
C SER A 353 9.41 -8.97 -18.09
N ARG A 354 8.94 -8.69 -16.86
CA ARG A 354 8.17 -9.66 -16.07
C ARG A 354 6.76 -9.88 -16.58
N THR A 355 6.11 -8.85 -17.14
CA THR A 355 4.78 -9.03 -17.75
C THR A 355 4.82 -9.84 -19.04
N THR A 356 5.92 -9.78 -19.80
CA THR A 356 6.05 -10.49 -21.09
C THR A 356 6.49 -11.95 -20.97
N GLU A 357 7.24 -12.34 -19.94
CA GLU A 357 7.67 -13.74 -19.75
C GLU A 357 6.51 -14.70 -19.45
N GLU A 358 5.44 -14.26 -18.77
CA GLU A 358 4.28 -15.11 -18.48
C GLU A 358 3.35 -15.32 -19.69
N GLU A 359 3.26 -14.38 -20.63
CA GLU A 359 2.52 -14.58 -21.88
C GLU A 359 3.10 -15.74 -22.70
N PHE A 360 4.41 -15.99 -22.59
CA PHE A 360 5.11 -17.07 -23.27
C PHE A 360 4.92 -18.45 -22.61
N ILE A 361 4.62 -18.50 -21.31
CA ILE A 361 4.39 -19.75 -20.56
C ILE A 361 2.94 -20.25 -20.70
N HIS A 362 2.04 -19.38 -21.16
CA HIS A 362 0.61 -19.67 -21.35
C HIS A 362 0.17 -19.83 -22.82
N LEU A 363 1.10 -19.74 -23.77
CA LEU A 363 0.98 -20.22 -25.15
C LEU A 363 1.54 -21.65 -25.25
#